data_AF-A0A2V7K874-F1
#
_entry.id   AF-A0A2V7K874-F1
#
_cell.length_a   1.000
_cell.length_b   1.000
_cell.length_c   1.000
_cell.angle_alpha   90.00
_cell.angle_beta   90.00
_cell.angle_gamma   90.00
#
_symmetry.space_group_name_H-M   'P 1'
#
loop_
_entity.id
_entity.type
_entity.pdbx_description
1 polymer ?
#
loop_
_entity_poly.entity_id
_entity_poly.type
_entity_poly.pdbx_seq_one_letter_code
_entity_poly.pdbx_strand_id
1 'polypeptide(L)'
;MDPLRELCGFSAALERLLAAPDEPAFEAAWEAVDLQQLGWEALAHARRANTEALEPALAEVDRRLLAVLERARAFLDPHVVTFRVAELERWQHAAAAALVGARWGVAGLRTVIGDTRAPLPRRYFAFLALAERRPSDAWPLFRTYLRTPAAHHAFVAGAVEAARHYPGSSVELVALFARIRGDQLLRRFLAPKILESLYVLGDPAALPLLEELLVAGHTDPDPDRCEVTRALVAVRKLTGRVAPSAKFPDPADPAVARSLDEAERRFEAERDQLLPVTVI
;
A
#
# COMPACT_ATOMS: atom_id res chain seq x y z
N MET A 1 14.05 -6.37 11.81
CA MET A 1 13.14 -6.89 12.84
C MET A 1 12.93 -8.38 12.61
N ASP A 2 12.52 -9.13 13.63
CA ASP A 2 12.29 -10.58 13.54
C ASP A 2 10.78 -10.88 13.36
N PRO A 3 10.33 -11.26 12.14
CA PRO A 3 8.92 -11.49 11.86
C PRO A 3 8.28 -12.57 12.74
N LEU A 4 9.05 -13.57 13.18
CA LEU A 4 8.54 -14.63 14.04
C LEU A 4 8.18 -14.07 15.41
N ARG A 5 9.09 -13.29 16.01
CA ARG A 5 8.85 -12.64 17.30
C ARG A 5 7.66 -11.69 17.26
N GLU A 6 7.46 -10.97 16.17
CA GLU A 6 6.32 -10.06 16.00
C GLU A 6 4.98 -10.80 15.90
N LEU A 7 4.92 -11.88 15.11
CA LEU A 7 3.75 -12.77 15.07
C LEU A 7 3.50 -13.39 16.45
N CYS A 8 4.57 -13.77 17.14
CA CYS A 8 4.68 -14.03 18.57
C CYS A 8 3.82 -13.09 19.43
N GLY A 9 4.25 -11.83 19.43
CA GLY A 9 3.64 -10.75 20.20
C GLY A 9 2.20 -10.47 19.79
N PHE A 10 1.89 -10.54 18.49
CA PHE A 10 0.54 -10.33 17.99
C PHE A 10 -0.41 -11.42 18.44
N SER A 11 -0.03 -12.68 18.31
CA SER A 11 -0.88 -13.80 18.77
C SER A 11 -1.08 -13.76 20.30
N ALA A 12 -0.07 -13.36 21.08
CA ALA A 12 -0.24 -13.14 22.51
C ALA A 12 -1.20 -11.97 22.84
N ALA A 13 -1.22 -10.92 22.03
CA ALA A 13 -2.16 -9.82 22.19
C ALA A 13 -3.61 -10.23 21.85
N LEU A 14 -3.80 -11.03 20.80
CA LEU A 14 -5.09 -11.63 20.47
C LEU A 14 -5.60 -12.54 21.59
N GLU A 15 -4.72 -13.29 22.24
CA GLU A 15 -5.08 -14.12 23.40
C GLU A 15 -5.57 -13.29 24.59
N ARG A 16 -5.01 -12.09 24.82
CA ARG A 16 -5.54 -11.15 25.82
C ARG A 16 -6.95 -10.67 25.50
N LEU A 17 -7.27 -10.42 24.22
CA LEU A 17 -8.63 -10.08 23.80
C LEU A 17 -9.62 -11.22 24.06
N LEU A 18 -9.19 -12.46 23.81
CA LEU A 18 -10.02 -13.64 24.09
C LEU A 18 -10.28 -13.83 25.59
N ALA A 19 -9.30 -13.49 26.43
CA ALA A 19 -9.38 -13.61 27.89
C ALA A 19 -10.14 -12.46 28.57
N ALA A 20 -10.36 -11.33 27.88
CA ALA A 20 -11.09 -10.20 28.43
C ALA A 20 -12.52 -10.61 28.82
N PRO A 21 -12.98 -10.43 30.08
CA PRO A 21 -14.26 -10.98 30.55
C PRO A 21 -15.48 -10.34 29.87
N ASP A 22 -15.37 -9.06 29.51
CA ASP A 22 -16.43 -8.25 28.96
C ASP A 22 -15.88 -7.28 27.89
N GLU A 23 -16.78 -6.49 27.32
CA GLU A 23 -16.50 -5.52 26.28
C GLU A 23 -15.58 -4.37 26.76
N PRO A 24 -15.79 -3.73 27.94
CA PRO A 24 -14.85 -2.74 28.45
C PRO A 24 -13.42 -3.28 28.61
N ALA A 25 -13.27 -4.51 29.11
CA ALA A 25 -11.96 -5.15 29.21
C ALA A 25 -11.37 -5.50 27.84
N PHE A 26 -12.21 -5.84 26.85
CA PHE A 26 -11.78 -6.10 25.47
C PHE A 26 -11.18 -4.84 24.84
N GLU A 27 -11.88 -3.70 24.94
CA GLU A 27 -11.38 -2.42 24.43
C GLU A 27 -10.14 -1.95 25.19
N ALA A 28 -10.10 -2.11 26.51
CA ALA A 28 -8.89 -1.79 27.29
C ALA A 28 -7.67 -2.63 26.85
N ALA A 29 -7.88 -3.92 26.57
CA ALA A 29 -6.83 -4.81 26.08
C ALA A 29 -6.40 -4.48 24.64
N TRP A 30 -7.32 -3.95 23.81
CA TRP A 30 -7.03 -3.47 22.47
C TRP A 30 -6.10 -2.24 22.50
N GLU A 31 -6.44 -1.25 23.32
CA GLU A 31 -5.70 0.02 23.39
C GLU A 31 -4.35 -0.10 24.12
N ALA A 32 -4.22 -1.03 25.07
CA ALA A 32 -3.04 -1.16 25.92
C ALA A 32 -1.70 -1.37 25.18
N VAL A 33 -1.74 -1.89 23.95
CA VAL A 33 -0.54 -2.21 23.17
C VAL A 33 -0.54 -1.61 21.76
N ASP A 34 -1.41 -0.62 21.50
CA ASP A 34 -1.71 -0.16 20.14
C ASP A 34 -1.85 -1.38 19.21
N LEU A 35 -2.84 -2.22 19.52
CA LEU A 35 -3.01 -3.49 18.83
C LEU A 35 -3.19 -3.29 17.32
N GLN A 36 -3.69 -2.11 16.94
CA GLN A 36 -3.84 -1.76 15.54
C GLN A 36 -2.52 -1.64 14.81
N GLN A 37 -1.60 -0.83 15.33
CA GLN A 37 -0.26 -0.72 14.75
C GLN A 37 0.47 -2.06 14.79
N LEU A 38 0.42 -2.76 15.93
CA LEU A 38 1.11 -4.03 16.13
C LEU A 38 0.65 -5.10 15.12
N GLY A 39 -0.66 -5.23 14.91
CA GLY A 39 -1.23 -6.20 13.97
C GLY A 39 -0.81 -5.94 12.52
N TRP A 40 -0.89 -4.68 12.08
CA TRP A 40 -0.50 -4.32 10.71
C TRP A 40 0.99 -4.50 10.45
N GLU A 41 1.85 -4.11 11.40
CA GLU A 41 3.29 -4.27 11.29
C GLU A 41 3.69 -5.75 11.22
N ALA A 42 3.20 -6.57 12.16
CA ALA A 42 3.50 -8.00 12.20
C ALA A 42 3.09 -8.71 10.90
N LEU A 43 1.88 -8.43 10.41
CA LEU A 43 1.38 -9.02 9.17
C LEU A 43 2.13 -8.51 7.93
N ALA A 44 2.53 -7.24 7.89
CA ALA A 44 3.33 -6.70 6.80
C ALA A 44 4.74 -7.30 6.77
N HIS A 45 5.40 -7.45 7.92
CA HIS A 45 6.70 -8.13 7.99
C HIS A 45 6.59 -9.60 7.62
N ALA A 46 5.56 -10.31 8.07
CA ALA A 46 5.35 -11.71 7.71
C ALA A 46 5.12 -11.92 6.21
N ARG A 47 4.32 -11.07 5.54
CA ARG A 47 4.13 -11.16 4.07
C ARG A 47 5.44 -10.96 3.30
N ARG A 48 6.25 -9.98 3.73
CA ARG A 48 7.56 -9.63 3.13
C ARG A 48 8.63 -10.68 3.38
N ALA A 49 8.60 -11.37 4.52
CA ALA A 49 9.62 -12.34 4.91
C ALA A 49 9.75 -13.52 3.94
N ASN A 50 8.68 -13.87 3.22
CA ASN A 50 8.68 -14.88 2.15
C ASN A 50 9.38 -16.20 2.55
N THR A 51 9.04 -16.73 3.73
CA THR A 51 9.66 -17.96 4.26
C THR A 51 8.60 -18.90 4.83
N GLU A 52 8.75 -20.19 4.55
CA GLU A 52 7.92 -21.27 5.08
C GLU A 52 8.04 -21.41 6.61
N ALA A 53 9.14 -20.94 7.20
CA ALA A 53 9.38 -21.01 8.64
C ALA A 53 8.33 -20.28 9.49
N LEU A 54 7.61 -19.31 8.90
CA LEU A 54 6.54 -18.58 9.59
C LEU A 54 5.19 -19.29 9.53
N GLU A 55 5.05 -20.37 8.75
CA GLU A 55 3.76 -21.06 8.55
C GLU A 55 3.08 -21.46 9.87
N PRO A 56 3.77 -22.06 10.87
CA PRO A 56 3.12 -22.42 12.13
C PRO A 56 2.62 -21.20 12.93
N ALA A 57 3.42 -20.13 12.98
CA ALA A 57 3.05 -18.90 13.69
C ALA A 57 1.90 -18.16 13.00
N LEU A 58 1.88 -18.15 11.66
CA LEU A 58 0.79 -17.58 10.87
C LEU A 58 -0.50 -18.38 11.00
N ALA A 59 -0.43 -19.71 11.02
CA ALA A 59 -1.58 -20.57 11.26
C ALA A 59 -2.17 -20.32 12.66
N GLU A 60 -1.33 -20.08 13.65
CA GLU A 60 -1.77 -19.72 14.99
C GLU A 60 -2.47 -18.35 15.04
N VAL A 61 -1.87 -17.33 14.42
CA VAL A 61 -2.48 -16.00 14.31
C VAL A 61 -3.82 -16.06 13.58
N ASP A 62 -3.93 -16.80 12.46
CA ASP A 62 -5.17 -16.95 11.71
C ASP A 62 -6.29 -17.59 12.56
N ARG A 63 -5.98 -18.68 13.30
CA ARG A 63 -6.94 -19.30 14.23
C ARG A 63 -7.39 -18.35 15.33
N ARG A 64 -6.45 -17.61 15.94
CA ARG A 64 -6.77 -16.64 17.00
C ARG A 64 -7.60 -15.47 16.49
N LEU A 65 -7.29 -14.97 15.29
CA LEU A 65 -8.09 -13.90 14.65
C LEU A 65 -9.53 -14.34 14.42
N LEU A 66 -9.75 -15.57 13.94
CA LEU A 66 -11.10 -16.11 13.76
C LEU A 66 -11.86 -16.19 15.10
N ALA A 67 -11.21 -16.70 16.15
CA ALA A 67 -11.81 -16.76 17.49
C ALA A 67 -12.13 -15.37 18.06
N VAL A 68 -11.23 -14.40 17.88
CA VAL A 68 -11.44 -13.00 18.33
C VAL A 68 -12.57 -12.36 17.55
N LEU A 69 -12.65 -12.61 16.24
CA LEU A 69 -13.72 -12.10 15.38
C LEU A 69 -15.09 -12.66 15.79
N GLU A 70 -15.18 -13.96 16.09
CA GLU A 70 -16.40 -14.58 16.61
C GLU A 70 -16.81 -13.97 17.96
N ARG A 71 -15.85 -13.78 18.88
CA ARG A 71 -16.08 -13.11 20.16
C ARG A 71 -16.56 -11.66 19.96
N ALA A 72 -15.89 -10.90 19.10
CA ALA A 72 -16.21 -9.49 18.85
C ALA A 72 -17.64 -9.32 18.32
N ARG A 73 -18.08 -10.23 17.44
CA ARG A 73 -19.46 -10.26 16.90
C ARG A 73 -20.52 -10.62 17.95
N ALA A 74 -20.13 -11.22 19.07
CA ALA A 74 -21.05 -11.54 20.17
C ALA A 74 -21.31 -10.35 21.10
N PHE A 75 -20.49 -9.30 21.04
CA PHE A 75 -20.78 -8.07 21.76
C PHE A 75 -21.94 -7.31 21.10
N LEU A 76 -22.72 -6.60 21.92
CA LEU A 76 -23.83 -5.76 21.45
C LEU A 76 -23.43 -4.30 21.24
N ASP A 77 -22.22 -3.92 21.67
CA ASP A 77 -21.77 -2.55 21.57
C ASP A 77 -21.54 -2.12 20.11
N PRO A 78 -22.14 -0.98 19.69
CA PRO A 78 -21.99 -0.48 18.35
C PRO A 78 -20.55 -0.14 17.96
N HIS A 79 -19.70 0.30 18.88
CA HIS A 79 -18.32 0.63 18.57
C HIS A 79 -17.53 -0.63 18.16
N VAL A 80 -17.62 -1.70 18.95
CA VAL A 80 -16.94 -2.97 18.66
C VAL A 80 -17.44 -3.55 17.34
N VAL A 81 -18.76 -3.63 17.16
CA VAL A 81 -19.37 -4.21 15.96
C VAL A 81 -19.05 -3.39 14.70
N THR A 82 -18.98 -2.07 14.80
CA THR A 82 -18.74 -1.20 13.63
C THR A 82 -17.26 -1.12 13.29
N PHE A 83 -16.38 -0.99 14.28
CA PHE A 83 -14.97 -0.66 14.05
C PHE A 83 -14.03 -1.86 14.23
N ARG A 84 -14.17 -2.62 15.32
CA ARG A 84 -13.24 -3.73 15.63
C ARG A 84 -13.49 -4.94 14.76
N VAL A 85 -14.75 -5.30 14.51
CA VAL A 85 -15.09 -6.42 13.61
C VAL A 85 -14.51 -6.19 12.21
N ALA A 86 -14.73 -5.00 11.64
CA ALA A 86 -14.20 -4.66 10.32
C ALA A 86 -12.65 -4.68 10.28
N GLU A 87 -11.99 -4.25 11.35
CA GLU A 87 -10.52 -4.30 11.47
C GLU A 87 -10.01 -5.74 11.59
N LEU A 88 -10.64 -6.56 12.42
CA LEU A 88 -10.31 -7.98 12.58
C LEU A 88 -10.51 -8.76 11.28
N GLU A 89 -11.55 -8.47 10.50
CA GLU A 89 -11.77 -9.06 9.17
C GLU A 89 -10.63 -8.71 8.21
N ARG A 90 -10.17 -7.45 8.23
CA ARG A 90 -9.01 -7.04 7.43
C ARG A 90 -7.75 -7.78 7.84
N TRP A 91 -7.48 -7.91 9.14
CA TRP A 91 -6.34 -8.71 9.62
C TRP A 91 -6.47 -10.18 9.26
N GLN A 92 -7.67 -10.76 9.32
CA GLN A 92 -7.91 -12.15 8.91
C GLN A 92 -7.51 -12.35 7.44
N HIS A 93 -7.93 -11.46 6.55
CA HIS A 93 -7.58 -11.55 5.13
C HIS A 93 -6.08 -11.33 4.88
N ALA A 94 -5.46 -10.41 5.61
CA ALA A 94 -4.02 -10.15 5.54
C ALA A 94 -3.17 -11.32 6.08
N ALA A 95 -3.55 -11.89 7.23
CA ALA A 95 -2.92 -13.06 7.84
C ALA A 95 -3.01 -14.26 6.91
N ALA A 96 -4.17 -14.47 6.30
CA ALA A 96 -4.37 -15.59 5.43
C ALA A 96 -3.64 -15.44 4.08
N ALA A 97 -3.44 -14.21 3.57
CA ALA A 97 -2.55 -13.96 2.45
C ALA A 97 -1.07 -14.24 2.82
N ALA A 98 -0.64 -13.82 4.01
CA ALA A 98 0.69 -14.12 4.52
C ALA A 98 0.90 -15.64 4.65
N LEU A 99 -0.07 -16.36 5.24
CA LEU A 99 -0.06 -17.81 5.39
C LEU A 99 -0.02 -18.52 4.02
N VAL A 100 -0.85 -18.08 3.07
CA VAL A 100 -0.84 -18.64 1.71
C VAL A 100 0.52 -18.47 1.07
N GLY A 101 1.08 -17.27 1.17
CA GLY A 101 2.40 -16.99 0.65
C GLY A 101 3.50 -17.78 1.37
N ALA A 102 3.41 -17.98 2.67
CA ALA A 102 4.39 -18.78 3.42
C ALA A 102 4.35 -20.24 2.98
N ARG A 103 3.16 -20.82 2.80
CA ARG A 103 2.99 -22.26 2.53
C ARG A 103 3.10 -22.66 1.06
N TRP A 104 2.67 -21.81 0.14
CA TRP A 104 2.57 -22.13 -1.29
C TRP A 104 3.25 -21.10 -2.20
N GLY A 105 3.95 -20.13 -1.61
CA GLY A 105 4.73 -19.13 -2.35
C GLY A 105 3.89 -18.31 -3.34
N VAL A 106 4.56 -17.90 -4.43
CA VAL A 106 3.97 -17.10 -5.52
C VAL A 106 2.82 -17.84 -6.21
N ALA A 107 2.90 -19.16 -6.35
CA ALA A 107 1.86 -19.96 -7.00
C ALA A 107 0.54 -19.89 -6.22
N GLY A 108 0.59 -20.09 -4.90
CA GLY A 108 -0.60 -19.97 -4.05
C GLY A 108 -1.23 -18.58 -4.09
N LEU A 109 -0.41 -17.53 -4.04
CA LEU A 109 -0.90 -16.15 -4.15
C LEU A 109 -1.61 -15.91 -5.49
N ARG A 110 -1.04 -16.38 -6.61
CA ARG A 110 -1.68 -16.29 -7.94
C ARG A 110 -3.02 -17.01 -7.99
N THR A 111 -3.12 -18.19 -7.38
CA THR A 111 -4.38 -18.93 -7.29
C THR A 111 -5.45 -18.12 -6.55
N VAL A 112 -5.11 -17.51 -5.41
CA VAL A 112 -6.07 -16.67 -4.66
C VAL A 112 -6.48 -15.43 -5.45
N ILE A 113 -5.54 -14.74 -6.10
CA ILE A 113 -5.84 -13.54 -6.91
C ILE A 113 -6.80 -13.89 -8.07
N GLY A 114 -6.59 -15.04 -8.69
CA GLY A 114 -7.38 -15.55 -9.82
C GLY A 114 -8.75 -16.12 -9.43
N ASP A 115 -8.99 -16.44 -8.16
CA ASP A 115 -10.29 -16.95 -7.71
C ASP A 115 -11.32 -15.82 -7.60
N THR A 116 -12.14 -15.66 -8.64
CA THR A 116 -13.19 -14.64 -8.69
C THR A 116 -14.33 -14.89 -7.70
N ARG A 117 -14.40 -16.07 -7.06
CA ARG A 117 -15.39 -16.38 -6.02
C ARG A 117 -14.91 -16.01 -4.61
N ALA A 118 -13.62 -15.76 -4.43
CA ALA A 118 -13.09 -15.33 -3.16
C ALA A 118 -13.50 -13.88 -2.85
N PRO A 119 -13.72 -13.50 -1.57
CA PRO A 119 -13.99 -12.12 -1.19
C PRO A 119 -12.95 -11.14 -1.74
N LEU A 120 -13.38 -9.95 -2.14
CA LEU A 120 -12.50 -8.93 -2.73
C LEU A 120 -11.29 -8.61 -1.83
N PRO A 121 -11.43 -8.41 -0.50
CA PRO A 121 -10.28 -8.15 0.36
C PRO A 121 -9.29 -9.33 0.42
N ARG A 122 -9.79 -10.58 0.38
CA ARG A 122 -8.94 -11.79 0.37
C ARG A 122 -8.04 -11.81 -0.87
N ARG A 123 -8.61 -11.49 -2.03
CA ARG A 123 -7.87 -11.38 -3.30
C ARG A 123 -6.89 -10.20 -3.26
N TYR A 124 -7.30 -9.08 -2.67
CA TYR A 124 -6.48 -7.87 -2.57
C TYR A 124 -5.24 -8.08 -1.70
N PHE A 125 -5.36 -8.70 -0.52
CA PHE A 125 -4.18 -8.97 0.31
C PHE A 125 -3.24 -10.00 -0.32
N ALA A 126 -3.74 -10.98 -1.07
CA ALA A 126 -2.89 -11.87 -1.85
C ALA A 126 -2.15 -11.12 -2.98
N PHE A 127 -2.83 -10.17 -3.63
CA PHE A 127 -2.24 -9.29 -4.63
C PHE A 127 -1.15 -8.38 -4.04
N LEU A 128 -1.40 -7.80 -2.86
CA LEU A 128 -0.42 -7.00 -2.14
C LEU A 128 0.79 -7.85 -1.71
N ALA A 129 0.57 -9.05 -1.18
CA ALA A 129 1.65 -9.98 -0.83
C ALA A 129 2.52 -10.32 -2.06
N LEU A 130 1.91 -10.49 -3.24
CA LEU A 130 2.65 -10.71 -4.49
C LEU A 130 3.47 -9.46 -4.88
N ALA A 131 2.89 -8.27 -4.73
CA ALA A 131 3.57 -7.01 -5.01
C ALA A 131 4.77 -6.77 -4.07
N GLU A 132 4.62 -7.10 -2.79
CA GLU A 132 5.68 -7.01 -1.78
C GLU A 132 6.84 -7.97 -2.07
N ARG A 133 6.58 -9.15 -2.64
CA ARG A 133 7.58 -10.17 -2.99
C ARG A 133 8.31 -9.92 -4.30
N ARG A 134 7.71 -9.12 -5.20
CA ARG A 134 8.32 -8.66 -6.46
C ARG A 134 8.90 -9.80 -7.33
N PRO A 135 8.21 -10.94 -7.54
CA PRO A 135 8.76 -11.97 -8.41
C PRO A 135 8.87 -11.44 -9.84
N SER A 136 9.97 -11.79 -10.52
CA SER A 136 10.37 -11.20 -11.81
C SER A 136 9.35 -11.43 -12.93
N ASP A 137 8.54 -12.48 -12.83
CA ASP A 137 7.54 -12.88 -13.82
C ASP A 137 6.12 -12.39 -13.51
N ALA A 138 5.90 -11.61 -12.43
CA ALA A 138 4.55 -11.11 -12.07
C ALA A 138 4.10 -9.85 -12.80
N TRP A 139 4.99 -9.15 -13.53
CA TRP A 139 4.61 -7.92 -14.24
C TRP A 139 3.37 -8.05 -15.15
N PRO A 140 3.20 -9.12 -15.95
CA PRO A 140 2.01 -9.28 -16.79
C PRO A 140 0.68 -9.24 -16.00
N LEU A 141 0.68 -9.75 -14.77
CA LEU A 141 -0.48 -9.70 -13.89
C LEU A 141 -0.80 -8.25 -13.47
N PHE A 142 0.18 -7.51 -12.94
CA PHE A 142 -0.01 -6.12 -12.53
C PHE A 142 -0.43 -5.23 -13.71
N ARG A 143 0.24 -5.38 -14.86
CA ARG A 143 -0.10 -4.68 -16.10
C ARG A 143 -1.54 -4.91 -16.55
N THR A 144 -2.11 -6.08 -16.29
CA THR A 144 -3.52 -6.36 -16.62
C THR A 144 -4.46 -5.43 -15.85
N TYR A 145 -4.22 -5.24 -14.55
CA TYR A 145 -5.01 -4.31 -13.73
C TYR A 145 -4.81 -2.85 -14.14
N LEU A 146 -3.61 -2.46 -14.58
CA LEU A 146 -3.39 -1.12 -15.13
C LEU A 146 -4.12 -0.89 -16.45
N ARG A 147 -4.29 -1.91 -17.28
CA ARG A 147 -4.90 -1.77 -18.60
C ARG A 147 -6.42 -1.91 -18.59
N THR A 148 -6.98 -2.79 -17.78
CA THR A 148 -8.42 -3.09 -17.76
C THR A 148 -9.25 -1.87 -17.30
N PRO A 149 -10.09 -1.28 -18.17
CA PRO A 149 -11.05 -0.27 -17.77
C PRO A 149 -12.02 -0.90 -16.75
N ALA A 150 -12.27 -0.21 -15.63
CA ALA A 150 -13.07 -0.70 -14.49
C ALA A 150 -12.42 -1.79 -13.59
N ALA A 151 -11.11 -2.02 -13.69
CA ALA A 151 -10.41 -2.70 -12.60
C ALA A 151 -10.63 -1.97 -11.26
N HIS A 152 -10.84 -2.73 -10.18
CA HIS A 152 -11.09 -2.14 -8.87
C HIS A 152 -9.90 -1.25 -8.44
N HIS A 153 -10.18 -0.01 -8.03
CA HIS A 153 -9.17 1.03 -7.78
C HIS A 153 -8.08 0.61 -6.79
N ALA A 154 -8.41 -0.20 -5.77
CA ALA A 154 -7.41 -0.76 -4.85
C ALA A 154 -6.36 -1.64 -5.55
N PHE A 155 -6.77 -2.49 -6.51
CA PHE A 155 -5.85 -3.30 -7.29
C PHE A 155 -5.05 -2.44 -8.27
N VAL A 156 -5.67 -1.41 -8.86
CA VAL A 156 -4.97 -0.44 -9.72
C VAL A 156 -3.87 0.27 -8.93
N ALA A 157 -4.18 0.76 -7.72
CA ALA A 157 -3.21 1.40 -6.84
C ALA A 157 -2.06 0.44 -6.48
N GLY A 158 -2.36 -0.80 -6.08
CA GLY A 158 -1.33 -1.80 -5.81
C GLY A 158 -0.48 -2.13 -7.05
N ALA A 159 -1.08 -2.15 -8.25
CA ALA A 159 -0.37 -2.37 -9.50
C ALA A 159 0.54 -1.18 -9.86
N VAL A 160 0.09 0.04 -9.59
CA VAL A 160 0.88 1.27 -9.77
C VAL A 160 2.12 1.21 -8.89
N GLU A 161 1.95 0.93 -7.60
CA GLU A 161 3.09 0.86 -6.69
C GLU A 161 4.00 -0.33 -6.98
N ALA A 162 3.46 -1.47 -7.44
CA ALA A 162 4.27 -2.59 -7.90
C ALA A 162 5.11 -2.25 -9.13
N ALA A 163 4.59 -1.41 -10.03
CA ALA A 163 5.22 -1.07 -11.31
C ALA A 163 6.65 -0.53 -11.16
N ARG A 164 6.94 0.20 -10.07
CA ARG A 164 8.29 0.76 -9.82
C ARG A 164 9.39 -0.28 -9.62
N HIS A 165 9.03 -1.55 -9.47
CA HIS A 165 9.96 -2.67 -9.34
C HIS A 165 10.15 -3.45 -10.65
N TYR A 166 9.49 -3.04 -11.73
CA TYR A 166 9.54 -3.73 -13.03
C TYR A 166 10.04 -2.77 -14.13
N PRO A 167 11.21 -3.02 -14.73
CA PRO A 167 11.73 -2.18 -15.82
C PRO A 167 10.76 -2.06 -17.00
N GLY A 168 10.70 -0.86 -17.58
CA GLY A 168 9.84 -0.55 -18.74
C GLY A 168 8.35 -0.37 -18.41
N SER A 169 7.98 -0.34 -17.13
CA SER A 169 6.60 -0.16 -16.69
C SER A 169 6.09 1.29 -16.80
N SER A 170 6.98 2.28 -16.94
CA SER A 170 6.66 3.71 -17.00
C SER A 170 5.61 4.05 -18.05
N VAL A 171 5.65 3.37 -19.20
CA VAL A 171 4.68 3.57 -20.30
C VAL A 171 3.25 3.28 -19.84
N GLU A 172 3.04 2.25 -19.03
CA GLU A 172 1.71 1.91 -18.50
C GLU A 172 1.23 2.95 -17.48
N LEU A 173 2.14 3.49 -16.68
CA LEU A 173 1.84 4.52 -15.69
C LEU A 173 1.47 5.85 -16.35
N VAL A 174 2.21 6.26 -17.39
CA VAL A 174 1.89 7.44 -18.21
C VAL A 174 0.54 7.27 -18.90
N ALA A 175 0.29 6.10 -19.50
CA ALA A 175 -0.99 5.80 -20.14
C ALA A 175 -2.15 5.81 -19.14
N LEU A 176 -1.95 5.25 -17.94
CA LEU A 176 -2.95 5.29 -16.87
C LEU A 176 -3.25 6.73 -16.47
N PHE A 177 -2.22 7.56 -16.24
CA PHE A 177 -2.40 8.97 -15.88
C PHE A 177 -3.23 9.71 -16.93
N ALA A 178 -2.88 9.54 -18.21
CA ALA A 178 -3.62 10.15 -19.31
C ALA A 178 -5.10 9.76 -19.33
N ARG A 179 -5.40 8.49 -19.02
CA ARG A 179 -6.79 8.00 -18.97
C ARG A 179 -7.59 8.54 -17.79
N ILE A 180 -6.96 8.72 -16.62
CA ILE A 180 -7.66 9.21 -15.42
C ILE A 180 -7.65 10.74 -15.29
N ARG A 181 -6.91 11.48 -16.13
CA ARG A 181 -6.66 12.92 -15.93
C ARG A 181 -7.92 13.79 -15.80
N GLY A 182 -9.02 13.36 -16.42
CA GLY A 182 -10.32 14.03 -16.40
C GLY A 182 -11.22 13.63 -15.23
N ASP A 183 -10.89 12.54 -14.53
CA ASP A 183 -11.62 12.07 -13.35
C ASP A 183 -10.91 12.57 -12.09
N GLN A 184 -11.49 13.57 -11.44
CA GLN A 184 -10.88 14.21 -10.26
C GLN A 184 -10.76 13.27 -9.07
N LEU A 185 -11.68 12.32 -8.90
CA LEU A 185 -11.64 11.37 -7.79
C LEU A 185 -10.51 10.36 -7.99
N LEU A 186 -10.43 9.77 -9.19
CA LEU A 186 -9.35 8.85 -9.53
C LEU A 186 -8.00 9.54 -9.57
N ARG A 187 -7.92 10.78 -10.08
CA ARG A 187 -6.69 11.56 -10.10
C ARG A 187 -6.21 11.85 -8.68
N ARG A 188 -7.07 12.33 -7.79
CA ARG A 188 -6.70 12.57 -6.38
C ARG A 188 -6.20 11.31 -5.67
N PHE A 189 -6.77 10.15 -6.00
CA PHE A 189 -6.41 8.88 -5.40
C PHE A 189 -5.14 8.24 -5.99
N LEU A 190 -5.01 8.22 -7.33
CA LEU A 190 -3.93 7.49 -8.02
C LEU A 190 -2.75 8.37 -8.42
N ALA A 191 -2.93 9.67 -8.66
CA ALA A 191 -1.84 10.53 -9.14
C ALA A 191 -0.63 10.54 -8.19
N PRO A 192 -0.79 10.66 -6.86
CA PRO A 192 0.37 10.61 -5.95
C PRO A 192 1.19 9.33 -6.13
N LYS A 193 0.52 8.17 -6.18
CA LYS A 193 1.14 6.85 -6.35
C LYS A 193 1.80 6.68 -7.72
N ILE A 194 1.16 7.19 -8.78
CA ILE A 194 1.71 7.16 -10.14
C ILE A 194 2.98 8.00 -10.21
N LEU A 195 2.93 9.24 -9.73
CA LEU A 195 4.07 10.16 -9.78
C LEU A 195 5.23 9.69 -8.90
N GLU A 196 4.93 9.12 -7.74
CA GLU A 196 5.92 8.44 -6.92
C GLU A 196 6.56 7.28 -7.68
N SER A 197 5.77 6.39 -8.27
CA SER A 197 6.30 5.24 -9.02
C SER A 197 7.15 5.68 -10.22
N LEU A 198 6.75 6.73 -10.95
CA LEU A 198 7.53 7.31 -12.05
C LEU A 198 8.84 7.95 -11.54
N TYR A 199 8.81 8.63 -10.39
CA TYR A 199 9.99 9.18 -9.74
C TYR A 199 11.01 8.08 -9.37
N VAL A 200 10.52 6.95 -8.84
CA VAL A 200 11.36 5.79 -8.49
C VAL A 200 11.95 5.12 -9.72
N LEU A 201 11.15 4.95 -10.77
CA LEU A 201 11.60 4.35 -12.02
C LEU A 201 12.71 5.18 -12.68
N GLY A 202 12.65 6.50 -12.57
CA GLY A 202 13.67 7.38 -13.15
C GLY A 202 13.80 7.21 -14.67
N ASP A 203 12.71 6.86 -15.34
CA ASP A 203 12.68 6.59 -16.78
C ASP A 203 12.44 7.89 -17.57
N PRO A 204 13.33 8.27 -18.50
CA PRO A 204 13.15 9.44 -19.35
C PRO A 204 11.85 9.44 -20.16
N ALA A 205 11.22 8.28 -20.40
CA ALA A 205 9.91 8.20 -21.06
C ALA A 205 8.80 8.96 -20.31
N ALA A 206 8.97 9.22 -19.01
CA ALA A 206 8.04 9.98 -18.19
C ALA A 206 8.19 11.50 -18.34
N LEU A 207 9.32 12.00 -18.87
CA LEU A 207 9.63 13.43 -18.94
C LEU A 207 8.51 14.27 -19.57
N PRO A 208 7.91 13.90 -20.72
CA PRO A 208 6.86 14.72 -21.32
C PRO A 208 5.66 14.94 -20.40
N LEU A 209 5.24 13.90 -19.66
CA LEU A 209 4.17 14.02 -18.68
C LEU A 209 4.59 14.92 -17.51
N LEU A 210 5.79 14.73 -16.98
CA LEU A 210 6.28 15.52 -15.85
C LEU A 210 6.40 17.00 -16.22
N GLU A 211 6.91 17.33 -17.40
CA GLU A 211 7.01 18.71 -17.90
C GLU A 211 5.63 19.34 -18.13
N GLU A 212 4.66 18.59 -18.64
CA GLU A 212 3.27 19.04 -18.74
C GLU A 212 2.69 19.42 -17.35
N LEU A 213 2.97 18.60 -16.34
CA LEU A 213 2.52 18.84 -14.97
C LEU A 213 3.17 20.04 -14.31
N LEU A 214 4.33 20.52 -14.77
CA LEU A 214 4.90 21.77 -14.26
C LEU A 214 3.99 22.98 -14.55
N VAL A 215 3.16 22.90 -15.59
CA VAL A 215 2.26 23.97 -16.01
C VAL A 215 0.82 23.68 -15.58
N ALA A 216 0.34 22.46 -15.83
CA ALA A 216 -1.08 22.09 -15.66
C ALA A 216 -1.35 21.18 -14.44
N GLY A 217 -0.32 20.89 -13.65
CA GLY A 217 -0.42 20.06 -12.45
C GLY A 217 -1.16 20.77 -11.32
N HIS A 218 -1.76 19.98 -10.43
CA HIS A 218 -2.35 20.48 -9.20
C HIS A 218 -1.29 21.02 -8.25
N THR A 219 -1.56 22.19 -7.68
CA THR A 219 -0.74 22.83 -6.66
C THR A 219 -1.37 22.68 -5.28
N ASP A 220 -0.56 22.29 -4.30
CA ASP A 220 -0.95 22.15 -2.90
C ASP A 220 0.24 22.64 -2.03
N PRO A 221 0.02 23.29 -0.88
CA PRO A 221 1.08 23.58 0.09
C PRO A 221 1.85 22.33 0.52
N ASP A 222 1.16 21.21 0.69
CA ASP A 222 1.74 19.91 1.03
C ASP A 222 2.44 19.30 -0.20
N PRO A 223 3.77 19.05 -0.14
CA PRO A 223 4.49 18.44 -1.26
C PRO A 223 3.94 17.05 -1.64
N ASP A 224 3.34 16.33 -0.70
CA ASP A 224 2.84 14.97 -0.96
C ASP A 224 1.59 14.97 -1.83
N ARG A 225 0.83 16.06 -1.78
CA ARG A 225 -0.41 16.27 -2.55
C ARG A 225 -0.18 17.13 -3.80
N CYS A 226 0.98 17.77 -3.91
CA CYS A 226 1.28 18.68 -4.99
C CYS A 226 1.93 17.97 -6.19
N GLU A 227 1.14 17.77 -7.25
CA GLU A 227 1.62 17.19 -8.51
C GLU A 227 2.77 18.01 -9.11
N VAL A 228 2.69 19.35 -9.07
CA VAL A 228 3.76 20.23 -9.57
C VAL A 228 5.07 20.01 -8.82
N THR A 229 5.02 19.87 -7.49
CA THR A 229 6.23 19.67 -6.68
C THR A 229 6.85 18.30 -6.97
N ARG A 230 6.03 17.23 -7.03
CA ARG A 230 6.49 15.88 -7.41
C ARG A 230 7.09 15.86 -8.81
N ALA A 231 6.43 16.49 -9.78
CA ALA A 231 6.92 16.59 -11.15
C ALA A 231 8.24 17.35 -11.23
N LEU A 232 8.37 18.45 -10.50
CA LEU A 232 9.59 19.27 -10.49
C LEU A 232 10.78 18.52 -9.87
N VAL A 233 10.57 17.79 -8.77
CA VAL A 233 11.62 16.93 -8.18
C VAL A 233 12.02 15.83 -9.16
N ALA A 234 11.07 15.19 -9.84
CA ALA A 234 11.36 14.16 -10.84
C ALA A 234 12.10 14.71 -12.07
N VAL A 235 11.70 15.87 -12.60
CA VAL A 235 12.42 16.55 -13.71
C VAL A 235 13.83 16.91 -13.27
N ARG A 236 14.02 17.45 -12.06
CA ARG A 236 15.34 17.76 -11.51
C ARG A 236 16.23 16.52 -11.44
N LYS A 237 15.71 15.40 -10.96
CA LYS A 237 16.43 14.12 -10.89
C LYS A 237 16.84 13.60 -12.28
N LEU A 238 15.97 13.72 -13.27
CA LEU A 238 16.20 13.22 -14.63
C LEU A 238 17.11 14.11 -15.48
N THR A 239 17.12 15.42 -15.22
CA THR A 239 17.76 16.40 -16.12
C THR A 239 18.83 17.25 -15.47
N GLY A 240 18.95 17.22 -14.13
CA GLY A 240 19.88 18.05 -13.36
C GLY A 240 19.50 19.52 -13.25
N ARG A 241 18.35 19.96 -13.79
CA ARG A 241 17.89 21.36 -13.78
C ARG A 241 16.61 21.55 -12.98
N VAL A 242 16.47 22.74 -12.37
CA VAL A 242 15.20 23.20 -11.80
C VAL A 242 14.44 23.94 -12.90
N ALA A 243 13.38 23.32 -13.41
CA ALA A 243 12.56 23.90 -14.47
C ALA A 243 11.57 24.94 -13.91
N PRO A 244 11.19 25.97 -14.70
CA PRO A 244 10.07 26.86 -14.36
C PRO A 244 8.78 26.07 -14.14
N SER A 245 7.95 26.51 -13.19
CA SER A 245 6.68 25.86 -12.89
C SER A 245 5.63 26.86 -12.43
N ALA A 246 4.37 26.44 -12.48
CA ALA A 246 3.24 27.25 -12.01
C ALA A 246 3.29 27.55 -10.50
N LYS A 247 3.98 26.71 -9.71
CA LYS A 247 4.14 26.90 -8.26
C LYS A 247 5.34 27.77 -7.90
N PHE A 248 6.43 27.63 -8.64
CA PHE A 248 7.69 28.34 -8.40
C PHE A 248 8.04 29.18 -9.64
N PRO A 249 7.59 30.46 -9.69
CA PRO A 249 7.78 31.32 -10.86
C PRO A 249 9.23 31.76 -11.05
N ASP A 250 10.02 31.83 -9.98
CA ASP A 250 11.47 32.08 -10.02
C ASP A 250 12.24 30.84 -9.54
N PRO A 251 12.76 30.00 -10.47
CA PRO A 251 13.59 28.85 -10.12
C PRO A 251 14.91 29.18 -9.43
N ALA A 252 15.39 30.42 -9.54
CA ALA A 252 16.67 30.85 -8.98
C ALA A 252 16.58 31.25 -7.50
N ASP A 253 15.37 31.41 -6.95
CA ASP A 253 15.17 31.72 -5.54
C ASP A 253 15.73 30.57 -4.66
N PRO A 254 16.69 30.84 -3.75
CA PRO A 254 17.24 29.85 -2.84
C PRO A 254 16.19 29.11 -1.98
N ALA A 255 15.03 29.73 -1.72
CA ALA A 255 13.92 29.08 -1.02
C ALA A 255 13.31 27.92 -1.81
N VAL A 256 13.31 27.99 -3.15
CA VAL A 256 12.83 26.92 -4.03
C VAL A 256 13.74 25.71 -3.91
N ALA A 257 15.06 25.90 -3.99
CA ALA A 257 16.03 24.82 -3.81
C ALA A 257 15.83 24.09 -2.48
N ARG A 258 15.74 24.84 -1.35
CA ARG A 258 15.49 24.25 -0.03
C ARG A 258 14.19 23.46 0.06
N SER A 259 13.13 23.97 -0.57
CA SER A 259 11.81 23.32 -0.57
C SER A 259 11.84 22.01 -1.37
N LEU A 260 12.54 21.99 -2.50
CA LEU A 260 12.70 20.80 -3.33
C LEU A 260 13.59 19.75 -2.66
N ASP A 261 14.65 20.16 -1.96
CA ASP A 261 15.51 19.24 -1.22
C ASP A 261 14.76 18.58 -0.06
N GLU A 262 13.88 19.31 0.61
CA GLU A 262 12.99 18.75 1.63
C GLU A 262 11.97 17.78 1.04
N ALA A 263 11.35 18.12 -0.09
CA ALA A 263 10.42 17.22 -0.77
C ALA A 263 11.11 15.94 -1.24
N GLU A 264 12.30 16.05 -1.84
CA GLU A 264 13.09 14.90 -2.28
C GLU A 264 13.49 13.99 -1.12
N ARG A 265 13.90 14.56 0.03
CA ARG A 265 14.18 13.76 1.25
C ARG A 265 12.98 12.93 1.68
N ARG A 266 11.77 13.50 1.66
CA ARG A 266 10.53 12.78 2.00
C ARG A 266 10.24 11.66 1.01
N PHE A 267 10.29 11.98 -0.29
CA PHE A 267 10.02 10.98 -1.33
C PHE A 267 11.01 9.82 -1.31
N GLU A 268 12.30 10.08 -1.03
CA GLU A 268 13.31 9.02 -0.88
C GLU A 268 13.10 8.18 0.39
N ALA A 269 12.61 8.78 1.50
CA ALA A 269 12.31 8.03 2.72
C ALA A 269 11.14 7.05 2.56
N GLU A 270 10.19 7.36 1.67
CA GLU A 270 8.99 6.55 1.42
C GLU A 270 9.12 5.61 0.22
N ARG A 271 10.17 5.77 -0.59
CA ARG A 271 10.40 5.11 -1.88
C ARG A 271 10.10 3.60 -1.91
N ASP A 272 10.46 2.88 -0.86
CA ASP A 272 10.39 1.42 -0.80
C ASP A 272 9.11 0.90 -0.10
N GLN A 273 8.25 1.79 0.40
CA GLN A 273 7.06 1.45 1.17
C GLN A 273 5.86 1.22 0.25
N LEU A 274 5.26 0.03 0.29
CA LEU A 274 3.93 -0.20 -0.31
C LEU A 274 2.87 0.18 0.72
N LEU A 275 2.00 1.12 0.38
CA LEU A 275 0.94 1.60 1.26
C LEU A 275 -0.38 0.89 0.90
N PRO A 276 -0.83 -0.09 1.71
CA PRO A 276 -2.07 -0.79 1.45
C PRO A 276 -3.23 0.20 1.35
N VAL A 277 -4.07 0.00 0.33
CA VAL A 277 -5.35 0.68 0.19
C VAL A 277 -6.34 0.00 1.10
N THR A 278 -6.99 0.77 1.96
CA THR A 278 -8.13 0.28 2.72
C THR A 278 -9.25 -0.06 1.75
N VAL A 279 -9.49 -1.36 1.55
CA VAL A 279 -10.68 -1.85 0.86
C VAL A 279 -11.80 -1.85 1.90
N ILE A 280 -12.76 -0.94 1.74
CA ILE A 280 -14.02 -0.92 2.49
C ILE A 280 -14.99 -1.89 1.81
#